data_AF-A0A031FPM8-F1
#
_entry.id   AF-A0A031FPM8-F1
#
_cell.length_a   1.000
_cell.length_b   1.000
_cell.length_c   1.000
_cell.angle_alpha   90.00
_cell.angle_beta   90.00
_cell.angle_gamma   90.00
#
_symmetry.space_group_name_H-M   'P 1'
#
loop_
_entity.id
_entity.type
_entity.pdbx_description
1 polymer ?
#
loop_
_entity_poly.entity_id
_entity_poly.type
_entity_poly.pdbx_seq_one_letter_code
_entity_poly.pdbx_strand_id
1 'polypeptide(L)' 'MGTIEAYETGAGKRYRVRYRTPDHRQTDKRGFRTKRDADLFLATVEVSKATGEYIEPARARTTIAELGVGWLEAKRS' A
#
# COMPACT_ATOMS: atom_id res chain seq x y z
N MET A 1 5.05 13.31 4.00
CA MET A 1 4.91 12.50 5.22
C MET A 1 3.48 12.00 5.36
N GLY A 2 3.31 10.69 5.48
CA GLY A 2 2.06 10.07 5.91
C GLY A 2 2.04 9.86 7.42
N THR A 3 0.88 9.52 7.97
CA THR A 3 0.68 9.21 9.38
C THR A 3 0.15 7.78 9.54
N ILE A 4 0.54 7.14 10.65
CA ILE A 4 0.08 5.79 11.01
C ILE A 4 -0.72 5.90 12.29
N GLU A 5 -1.95 5.44 12.26
CA GLU A 5 -2.86 5.49 13.40
C GLU A 5 -3.37 4.09 13.71
N ALA A 6 -3.35 3.72 14.98
CA ALA A 6 -4.00 2.50 15.44
C ALA A 6 -5.50 2.76 15.63
N TYR A 7 -6.32 1.77 15.33
CA TYR A 7 -7.75 1.79 15.58
C TYR A 7 -8.23 0.40 16.01
N GLU A 8 -9.22 0.38 16.90
CA GLU A 8 -9.83 -0.88 17.36
C GLU A 8 -10.89 -1.36 16.36
N THR A 9 -10.99 -2.68 16.23
CA THR A 9 -12.04 -3.35 15.46
C THR A 9 -12.65 -4.45 16.32
N GLY A 10 -13.81 -4.98 15.94
CA GLY A 10 -14.40 -6.14 16.63
C GLY A 10 -13.50 -7.39 16.63
N ALA A 11 -12.50 -7.45 15.74
CA ALA A 11 -11.49 -8.51 15.67
C ALA A 11 -10.13 -8.10 16.28
N GLY A 12 -10.09 -7.01 17.05
CA GLY A 12 -8.88 -6.48 17.71
C GLY A 12 -8.24 -5.29 17.01
N LYS A 13 -7.08 -4.87 17.54
CA LYS A 13 -6.33 -3.69 17.09
C LYS A 13 -5.82 -3.82 15.66
N ARG A 14 -6.05 -2.79 14.85
CA ARG A 14 -5.54 -2.65 13.49
C ARG A 14 -4.84 -1.31 13.32
N TYR A 15 -4.07 -1.19 12.25
CA TYR A 15 -3.38 0.03 11.89
C TYR A 15 -3.89 0.55 10.55
N ARG A 16 -3.98 1.87 10.43
CA ARG A 16 -4.26 2.58 9.18
C ARG A 16 -3.10 3.51 8.86
N VAL A 17 -2.82 3.65 7.57
CA VAL A 17 -1.83 4.59 7.03
C VAL A 17 -2.58 5.65 6.24
N ARG A 18 -2.42 6.92 6.60
CA ARG A 18 -2.92 8.08 5.84
C ARG A 18 -1.76 8.74 5.12
N TYR A 19 -1.91 8.98 3.83
CA TYR A 19 -0.85 9.57 3.02
C TYR A 19 -1.43 10.41 1.90
N ARG A 20 -0.60 11.27 1.30
CA ARG A 20 -0.97 12.05 0.12
C ARG A 20 -0.37 11.45 -1.15
N THR A 21 -1.16 11.45 -2.20
CA THR A 21 -0.73 11.11 -3.56
C THR A 21 0.02 12.29 -4.18
N PRO A 22 0.80 12.06 -5.27
CA PRO A 22 1.40 13.13 -6.06
C PRO A 22 0.36 14.13 -6.58
N ASP A 23 -0.87 13.69 -6.87
CA ASP A 23 -1.99 14.55 -7.28
C ASP A 23 -2.59 15.40 -6.16
N HIS A 24 -1.85 15.58 -5.06
CA HIS A 24 -2.25 16.31 -3.85
C HIS A 24 -3.51 15.78 -3.14
N ARG A 25 -3.98 14.59 -3.50
CA ARG A 25 -5.15 13.97 -2.86
C ARG A 25 -4.74 13.24 -1.59
N GLN A 26 -5.55 13.35 -0.55
CA GLN A 26 -5.38 12.55 0.65
C GLN A 26 -6.08 11.20 0.46
N THR A 27 -5.37 10.13 0.79
CA THR A 27 -5.87 8.76 0.75
C THR A 27 -5.46 8.02 2.02
N ASP A 28 -6.14 6.91 2.29
CA ASP A 28 -5.84 6.09 3.44
C ASP A 28 -5.94 4.60 3.10
N LYS A 29 -5.07 3.80 3.71
CA LYS A 29 -5.08 2.33 3.63
C LYS A 29 -5.24 1.77 5.03
N ARG A 30 -6.26 0.93 5.22
CA ARG A 30 -6.65 0.37 6.52
C ARG A 30 -6.41 -1.13 6.57
N GLY A 31 -6.52 -1.70 7.77
CA GLY A 31 -6.58 -3.16 7.97
C GLY A 31 -5.25 -3.84 8.26
N PHE A 32 -4.16 -3.09 8.40
CA PHE A 32 -2.85 -3.64 8.77
C PHE A 32 -2.92 -4.30 10.14
N ARG A 33 -2.34 -5.50 10.25
CA ARG A 33 -2.34 -6.29 11.51
C ARG A 33 -1.27 -5.79 12.47
N THR A 34 -0.12 -5.34 11.95
CA THR A 34 0.99 -4.83 12.74
C THR A 34 1.36 -3.41 12.35
N LYS A 35 1.98 -2.67 13.29
CA LYS A 35 2.52 -1.34 13.01
C LYS A 35 3.64 -1.41 11.97
N ARG A 36 4.48 -2.45 12.05
CA ARG A 36 5.59 -2.70 11.11
C ARG A 36 5.11 -2.80 9.66
N ASP A 37 4.02 -3.52 9.40
CA ASP A 37 3.45 -3.63 8.05
C ASP A 37 2.97 -2.27 7.52
N ALA A 38 2.40 -1.45 8.41
CA ALA A 38 1.96 -0.10 8.09
C ALA A 38 3.15 0.84 7.78
N ASP A 39 4.23 0.76 8.58
CA ASP A 39 5.48 1.49 8.37
C ASP A 39 6.13 1.12 7.03
N LEU A 40 6.25 -0.18 6.73
CA LEU A 40 6.80 -0.68 5.47
C LEU A 40 5.99 -0.18 4.27
N PHE A 41 4.66 -0.26 4.34
CA PHE A 41 3.80 0.26 3.27
C PHE A 41 4.00 1.77 3.06
N LEU A 42 4.07 2.55 4.14
CA LEU A 42 4.29 3.99 4.03
C LEU A 42 5.65 4.30 3.38
N ALA A 43 6.71 3.60 3.78
CA ALA A 43 8.04 3.75 3.20
C ALA A 43 8.04 3.41 1.69
N THR A 44 7.41 2.30 1.29
CA THR A 44 7.27 1.94 -0.14
C THR A 44 6.57 3.04 -0.92
N VAL A 45 5.46 3.58 -0.39
CA VAL A 45 4.73 4.68 -1.03
C VAL A 45 5.59 5.93 -1.16
N GLU A 46 6.38 6.27 -0.15
CA GLU A 46 7.28 7.43 -0.21
C GLU A 46 8.39 7.25 -1.24
N VAL A 47 8.99 6.06 -1.32
CA VAL A 47 9.99 5.73 -2.35
C VAL A 47 9.37 5.80 -3.75
N SER A 48 8.22 5.17 -3.99
CA SER A 48 7.56 5.21 -5.30
C SER A 48 7.18 6.62 -5.74
N LYS A 49 6.85 7.52 -4.80
CA LYS A 49 6.63 8.94 -5.11
C LYS A 49 7.92 9.65 -5.50
N ALA A 50 9.03 9.34 -4.82
CA ALA A 50 10.33 9.92 -5.12
C ALA A 50 10.88 9.44 -6.47
N THR A 51 10.61 8.20 -6.87
CA THR A 51 11.05 7.63 -8.15
C THR A 51 10.12 7.98 -9.32
N GLY A 52 8.94 8.56 -9.06
CA GLY A 52 7.94 8.87 -10.08
C GLY A 52 7.11 7.67 -10.55
N GLU A 53 7.30 6.49 -9.95
CA GLU A 53 6.61 5.24 -10.28
C GLU A 53 5.34 5.02 -9.44
N TYR A 54 4.86 6.05 -8.75
CA TYR A 54 3.69 5.90 -7.89
C TYR A 54 2.44 5.56 -8.71
N ILE A 55 1.99 4.31 -8.60
CA ILE A 55 0.70 3.84 -9.09
C ILE A 55 -0.30 3.88 -7.94
N GLU A 56 -1.43 4.57 -8.16
CA GLU A 56 -2.46 4.70 -7.14
C GLU A 56 -3.01 3.30 -6.76
N PRO A 57 -2.95 2.90 -5.47
CA PRO A 57 -3.26 1.52 -5.09
C PRO A 57 -4.73 1.13 -5.27
N ALA A 58 -5.64 2.09 -5.46
CA ALA A 58 -7.00 1.83 -5.91
C ALA A 58 -7.04 1.26 -7.35
N ARG A 59 -6.12 1.68 -8.22
CA ARG A 59 -5.87 1.09 -9.55
C ARG A 59 -5.01 -0.17 -9.48
N ALA A 60 -4.17 -0.31 -8.45
CA ALA A 60 -3.36 -1.51 -8.19
C ALA A 60 -4.08 -2.58 -7.34
N ARG A 61 -5.43 -2.58 -7.26
CA ARG A 61 -6.23 -3.64 -6.60
C ARG A 61 -6.18 -5.00 -7.30
N THR A 62 -5.13 -5.26 -8.06
CA THR A 62 -4.72 -6.60 -8.50
C THR A 62 -4.05 -7.28 -7.30
N THR A 63 -4.62 -8.39 -6.85
CA THR A 63 -4.07 -9.22 -5.78
C THR A 63 -2.70 -9.77 -6.18
N ILE A 64 -1.80 -10.07 -5.23
CA ILE A 64 -0.51 -10.73 -5.54
C ILE A 64 -0.72 -12.05 -6.30
N ALA A 65 -1.88 -12.70 -6.13
CA ALA A 65 -2.30 -13.85 -6.90
C ALA A 65 -2.46 -13.55 -8.41
N GLU A 66 -2.92 -12.35 -8.78
CA GLU A 66 -3.06 -11.92 -10.18
C GLU A 66 -1.74 -11.40 -10.77
N LEU A 67 -0.84 -10.79 -9.97
CA LEU A 67 0.51 -10.41 -10.43
C LEU A 67 1.43 -11.61 -10.65
N GLY A 68 1.18 -12.75 -10.00
CA GLY A 68 1.97 -13.97 -10.16
C GLY A 68 1.85 -14.64 -11.53
N VAL A 69 0.69 -14.51 -12.18
CA VAL A 69 0.44 -15.14 -13.50
C VAL A 69 1.23 -14.44 -14.60
N GLY A 70 1.20 -13.10 -14.64
CA GLY A 70 1.92 -12.32 -15.66
C GLY A 70 3.45 -12.43 -15.57
N TRP A 71 4.01 -12.63 -14.37
CA TRP A 71 5.45 -12.82 -14.18
C TRP A 71 5.93 -14.20 -14.63
N LEU A 72 5.10 -15.24 -14.50
CA LEU A 72 5.41 -16.59 -14.99
C LEU A 72 5.34 -16.71 -16.51
N GLU A 73 4.43 -15.99 -17.16
CA GLU A 73 4.33 -15.96 -18.63
C GLU A 73 5.51 -15.22 -19.28
N ALA A 74 5.93 -14.08 -18.74
CA ALA A 74 7.08 -13.32 -19.24
C ALA A 74 8.42 -14.04 -19.10
N LYS A 75 8.50 -15.11 -18.30
CA LYS A 75 9.71 -15.91 -18.08
C LYS A 75 9.75 -17.22 -18.88
N ARG A 76 8.74 -17.46 -19.73
CA ARG A 76 8.63 -18.66 -20.58
C ARG A 76 8.87 -18.40 -22.08
N SER A 77 9.20 -17.16 -22.46
CA SER A 77 9.60 -16.76 -23.81
C SER A 77 11.05 -16.31 -23.86
#